data_AF-A0A7S9S9D6-F1
#
_entry.id   AF-A0A7S9S9D6-F1
#
_cell.length_a   1.000
_cell.length_b   1.000
_cell.length_c   1.000
_cell.angle_alpha   90.00
_cell.angle_beta   90.00
_cell.angle_gamma   90.00
#
_symmetry.space_group_name_H-M   'P 1'
#
loop_
_entity.id
_entity.type
_entity.pdbx_description
1 polymer ?
#
loop_
_entity_poly.entity_id
_entity_poly.type
_entity_poly.pdbx_seq_one_letter_code
_entity_poly.pdbx_strand_id
1 'polypeptide(L)'
;MKFRNFILFIITLVGYSGCYFKTATYEIFKYKRDGELYEWNNQNIPKYHSERREIYDDNRYIYKFNGEDPRCVYGYLTNRNDKIEKVVGWVILSGKEYCKETPGVGMWM
;
A
#
# COMPACT_ATOMS: atom_id res chain seq x y z
N MET A 1 26.36 9.72 -41.16
CA MET A 1 26.39 8.80 -39.98
C MET A 1 26.56 9.48 -38.62
N LYS A 2 26.97 10.76 -38.52
CA LYS A 2 27.23 11.41 -37.22
C LYS A 2 26.00 11.99 -36.52
N PHE A 3 25.03 12.52 -37.26
CA PHE A 3 23.83 13.17 -36.69
C PHE A 3 22.76 12.19 -36.21
N ARG A 4 22.54 11.10 -36.96
CA ARG A 4 21.56 10.04 -36.62
C ARG A 4 21.91 9.33 -35.30
N ASN A 5 23.20 9.08 -35.05
CA ASN A 5 23.65 8.48 -33.80
C ASN A 5 23.52 9.46 -32.61
N PHE A 6 23.71 10.76 -32.85
CA PHE A 6 23.52 11.78 -31.81
C PHE A 6 22.05 11.92 -31.40
N ILE A 7 21.12 11.90 -32.37
CA ILE A 7 19.67 11.91 -32.10
C ILE A 7 19.26 10.66 -31.30
N LEU A 8 19.76 9.48 -31.67
CA LEU A 8 19.50 8.24 -30.93
C LEU A 8 20.01 8.31 -29.48
N PHE A 9 21.16 8.95 -29.26
CA PHE A 9 21.74 9.16 -27.92
C PHE A 9 20.91 10.13 -27.06
N ILE A 10 20.37 11.20 -27.66
CA ILE A 10 19.48 12.13 -26.96
C ILE A 10 18.14 11.47 -26.63
N ILE A 11 17.57 10.67 -27.54
CA ILE A 11 16.32 9.93 -27.29
C ILE A 11 16.49 8.91 -26.16
N THR A 12 17.63 8.23 -26.09
CA THR A 12 17.93 7.32 -24.96
C THR A 12 18.09 8.10 -23.65
N LEU A 13 18.81 9.22 -23.64
CA LEU A 13 18.96 10.08 -22.45
C LEU A 13 17.62 10.64 -21.92
N VAL A 14 16.70 11.01 -22.81
CA VAL A 14 15.34 11.47 -22.43
C VAL A 14 14.46 10.29 -22.00
N GLY A 15 14.59 9.12 -22.60
CA GLY A 15 13.86 7.91 -22.18
C GLY A 15 14.27 7.40 -20.79
N TYR A 16 15.46 7.75 -20.31
CA TYR A 16 15.92 7.49 -18.94
C TYR A 16 15.67 8.66 -17.97
N SER A 17 14.81 9.63 -18.32
CA SER A 17 14.51 10.77 -17.46
C SER A 17 13.72 10.37 -16.20
N GLY A 18 14.46 9.94 -15.19
CA GLY A 18 14.24 10.21 -13.78
C GLY A 18 13.12 9.44 -13.10
N CYS A 19 13.43 8.33 -12.44
CA CYS A 19 12.60 7.89 -11.31
C CYS A 19 12.56 9.02 -10.27
N TYR A 20 11.42 9.68 -10.07
CA TYR A 20 11.30 10.66 -8.99
C TYR A 20 10.69 10.00 -7.76
N PHE A 21 11.38 10.12 -6.63
CA PHE A 21 10.87 9.70 -5.34
C PHE A 21 9.77 10.68 -4.91
N LYS A 22 8.51 10.27 -5.04
CA LYS A 22 7.44 11.02 -4.40
C LYS A 22 7.60 10.89 -2.88
N THR A 23 7.46 12.02 -2.18
CA THR A 23 7.57 12.09 -0.71
C THR A 23 6.58 11.14 -0.05
N ALA A 24 7.00 10.46 1.02
CA ALA A 24 6.11 9.64 1.82
C ALA A 24 5.03 10.51 2.48
N THR A 25 3.75 10.20 2.25
CA THR A 25 2.64 10.93 2.89
C THR A 25 1.57 10.01 3.47
N TYR A 26 0.75 10.57 4.36
CA TYR A 26 -0.36 9.87 5.00
C TYR A 26 -1.49 9.58 4.00
N GLU A 27 -1.68 10.43 3.00
CA GLU A 27 -2.72 10.32 1.98
C GLU A 27 -2.48 9.12 1.08
N ILE A 28 -1.23 8.91 0.68
CA ILE A 28 -0.81 7.69 -0.03
C ILE A 28 -1.01 6.49 0.86
N PHE A 29 -0.68 6.64 2.15
CA PHE A 29 -0.89 5.57 3.10
C PHE A 29 -2.39 5.20 3.15
N LYS A 30 -3.27 6.16 3.37
CA LYS A 30 -4.72 5.96 3.39
C LYS A 30 -5.24 5.35 2.09
N TYR A 31 -4.79 5.85 0.93
CA TYR A 31 -5.22 5.37 -0.38
C TYR A 31 -4.99 3.86 -0.58
N LYS A 32 -3.80 3.35 -0.23
CA LYS A 32 -3.51 1.92 -0.37
C LYS A 32 -4.37 1.05 0.53
N ARG A 33 -4.63 1.49 1.77
CA ARG A 33 -5.50 0.79 2.73
C ARG A 33 -6.96 0.79 2.30
N ASP A 34 -7.45 1.93 1.81
CA ASP A 34 -8.79 2.03 1.22
C ASP A 34 -8.93 1.11 0.00
N GLY A 35 -7.83 0.87 -0.73
CA GLY A 35 -7.73 -0.11 -1.81
C GLY A 35 -8.05 -1.55 -1.42
N GLU A 36 -7.75 -1.94 -0.18
CA GLU A 36 -8.06 -3.28 0.35
C GLU A 36 -9.54 -3.44 0.72
N LEU A 37 -10.32 -2.36 0.74
CA LEU A 37 -11.77 -2.42 1.00
C LEU A 37 -12.56 -2.79 -0.26
N TYR A 38 -11.98 -2.66 -1.45
CA TYR A 38 -12.65 -3.01 -2.69
C TYR A 38 -12.97 -4.50 -2.78
N GLU A 39 -14.10 -4.85 -3.39
CA GLU A 39 -14.63 -6.22 -3.42
C GLU A 39 -13.65 -7.28 -3.95
N TRP A 40 -12.82 -6.90 -4.92
CA TRP A 40 -11.82 -7.79 -5.51
C TRP A 40 -10.57 -7.98 -4.65
N ASN A 41 -10.30 -7.07 -3.71
CA ASN A 41 -9.14 -7.11 -2.80
C ASN A 41 -9.47 -7.55 -1.38
N ASN A 42 -10.70 -7.35 -0.94
CA ASN A 42 -11.06 -7.47 0.47
C ASN A 42 -10.93 -8.88 1.06
N GLN A 43 -10.64 -9.89 0.25
CA GLN A 43 -10.33 -11.24 0.71
C GLN A 43 -8.84 -11.54 0.78
N ASN A 44 -7.98 -10.69 0.20
CA ASN A 44 -6.54 -10.93 0.12
C ASN A 44 -5.90 -10.99 1.51
N ILE A 45 -6.22 -10.02 2.37
CA ILE A 45 -5.68 -9.99 3.74
C ILE A 45 -6.06 -11.26 4.52
N PRO A 46 -7.35 -11.62 4.68
CA PRO A 46 -7.70 -12.83 5.42
C PRO A 46 -7.16 -14.11 4.77
N LYS A 47 -7.04 -14.15 3.44
CA LYS A 47 -6.54 -15.31 2.70
C LYS A 47 -5.03 -15.54 2.84
N TYR A 48 -4.23 -14.47 2.80
CA TYR A 48 -2.77 -14.57 2.74
C TYR A 48 -2.06 -14.21 4.05
N HIS A 49 -2.78 -13.67 5.03
CA HIS A 49 -2.22 -13.17 6.29
C HIS A 49 -2.93 -13.71 7.55
N SER A 50 -3.45 -14.94 7.47
CA SER A 50 -4.18 -15.57 8.59
C SER A 50 -3.35 -15.70 9.88
N GLU A 51 -2.02 -15.71 9.78
CA GLU A 51 -1.09 -15.73 10.90
C GLU A 51 -1.12 -14.46 11.75
N ARG A 52 -1.66 -13.36 11.22
CA ARG A 52 -1.72 -12.04 11.88
C ARG A 52 -3.06 -11.74 12.52
N ARG A 53 -3.99 -12.70 12.45
CA ARG A 53 -5.37 -12.53 12.89
C ARG A 53 -5.47 -12.59 14.41
N GLU A 54 -6.08 -11.58 14.99
CA GLU A 54 -6.42 -11.50 16.41
C GLU A 54 -7.88 -11.11 16.60
N ILE A 55 -8.43 -11.35 17.79
CA ILE A 55 -9.76 -10.84 18.17
C ILE A 55 -9.62 -9.35 18.48
N TYR A 56 -10.40 -8.52 17.79
CA TYR A 56 -10.43 -7.07 18.02
C TYR A 56 -11.53 -6.69 19.02
N ASP A 57 -12.73 -7.20 18.76
CA ASP A 57 -13.90 -7.07 19.63
C ASP A 57 -14.81 -8.29 19.44
N ASP A 58 -15.97 -8.27 20.09
CA ASP A 58 -16.94 -9.38 20.04
C ASP A 58 -17.33 -9.77 18.62
N ASN A 59 -17.36 -8.82 17.68
CA ASN A 59 -17.88 -8.99 16.33
C ASN A 59 -16.79 -9.02 15.24
N ARG A 60 -15.57 -8.59 15.53
CA ARG A 60 -14.53 -8.37 14.51
C ARG A 60 -13.19 -9.01 14.84
N TYR A 61 -12.52 -9.53 13.81
CA TYR A 61 -11.09 -9.80 13.85
C TYR A 61 -10.30 -8.58 13.40
N ILE A 62 -9.04 -8.50 13.83
CA ILE A 62 -8.04 -7.57 13.30
C ILE A 62 -6.82 -8.33 12.78
N TYR A 63 -6.28 -7.88 11.66
CA TYR A 63 -5.03 -8.36 11.07
C TYR A 63 -3.97 -7.27 11.19
N LYS A 64 -2.96 -7.44 12.03
CA LYS A 64 -1.98 -6.38 12.37
C LYS A 64 -0.77 -6.34 11.45
N PHE A 65 -0.33 -5.14 11.10
CA PHE A 65 0.82 -4.86 10.24
C PHE A 65 1.62 -3.67 10.77
N ASN A 66 2.91 -3.68 10.48
CA ASN A 66 3.78 -2.51 10.64
C ASN A 66 3.85 -1.78 9.30
N GLY A 67 3.82 -0.45 9.34
CA GLY A 67 4.07 0.39 8.16
C GLY A 67 5.54 0.38 7.73
N GLU A 68 5.86 1.21 6.73
CA GLU A 68 7.26 1.46 6.33
C GLU A 68 8.12 1.92 7.51
N ASP A 69 7.56 2.76 8.40
CA ASP A 69 8.13 3.06 9.71
C ASP A 69 7.56 2.08 10.77
N PRO A 70 8.40 1.32 11.49
CA PRO A 70 7.93 0.35 12.51
C PRO A 70 7.09 0.95 13.64
N ARG A 71 7.15 2.28 13.84
CA ARG A 71 6.31 2.96 14.83
C ARG A 71 4.86 3.09 14.38
N CYS A 72 4.60 3.06 13.07
CA CYS A 72 3.25 2.97 12.53
C CYS A 72 2.78 1.51 12.62
N VAL A 73 1.80 1.26 13.47
CA VAL A 73 1.11 -0.04 13.52
C VAL A 73 -0.33 0.17 13.10
N TYR A 74 -0.80 -0.61 12.14
CA TYR A 74 -2.17 -0.55 11.64
C TYR A 74 -2.74 -1.96 11.53
N GLY A 75 -4.05 -2.06 11.31
CA GLY A 75 -4.66 -3.35 11.02
C GLY A 75 -5.94 -3.27 10.21
N TYR A 76 -6.26 -4.38 9.55
CA TYR A 76 -7.47 -4.56 8.78
C TYR A 76 -8.52 -5.30 9.61
N LEU A 77 -9.77 -4.87 9.52
CA LEU A 77 -10.89 -5.42 10.26
C LEU A 77 -11.73 -6.33 9.36
N THR A 78 -12.09 -7.51 9.85
CA THR A 78 -13.06 -8.41 9.21
C THR A 78 -14.18 -8.76 10.19
N ASN A 79 -15.38 -9.06 9.70
CA ASN A 79 -16.45 -9.56 10.58
C ASN A 79 -16.24 -11.04 10.88
N ARG A 80 -16.47 -11.44 12.13
CA ARG A 80 -16.33 -12.84 12.58
C ARG A 80 -17.47 -13.74 12.09
N ASN A 81 -18.62 -13.14 11.79
CA ASN A 81 -19.86 -13.87 11.48
C ASN A 81 -20.09 -14.04 9.97
N ASP A 82 -19.22 -13.48 9.13
CA ASP A 82 -19.36 -13.62 7.68
C ASP A 82 -18.97 -15.03 7.24
N LYS A 83 -19.74 -15.61 6.30
CA LYS A 83 -19.44 -16.94 5.73
C LYS A 83 -18.05 -17.00 5.09
N ILE A 84 -17.60 -15.88 4.54
CA ILE A 84 -16.28 -15.67 3.97
C ILE A 84 -15.77 -14.37 4.58
N GLU A 85 -14.64 -14.41 5.27
CA GLU A 85 -14.04 -13.21 5.85
C GLU A 85 -13.67 -12.21 4.75
N LYS A 86 -14.12 -10.96 4.93
CA LYS A 86 -13.81 -9.83 4.05
C LYS A 86 -13.36 -8.65 4.91
N VAL A 87 -12.37 -7.91 4.41
CA VAL A 87 -11.96 -6.65 5.01
C VAL A 87 -13.10 -5.64 4.86
N VAL A 88 -13.58 -5.13 5.99
CA VAL A 88 -14.66 -4.12 6.07
C VAL A 88 -14.16 -2.75 6.51
N GLY A 89 -12.90 -2.68 6.96
CA GLY A 89 -12.29 -1.44 7.40
C GLY A 89 -10.82 -1.65 7.76
N TRP A 90 -10.15 -0.57 8.11
CA TRP A 90 -8.81 -0.58 8.65
C TRP A 90 -8.67 0.52 9.70
N VAL A 91 -7.73 0.35 10.62
CA VAL A 91 -7.49 1.26 11.74
C VAL A 91 -6.00 1.43 12.00
N ILE A 92 -5.62 2.60 12.51
CA ILE A 92 -4.27 2.83 13.05
C ILE A 92 -4.31 2.49 14.54
N LEU A 93 -3.40 1.62 14.96
CA LEU A 93 -3.28 1.18 16.34
C LEU A 93 -2.29 2.05 17.12
N SER A 94 -1.20 2.47 16.46
CA SER A 94 -0.20 3.36 17.07
C SER A 94 0.63 4.11 16.02
N GLY A 95 1.26 5.21 16.45
CA GLY A 95 2.24 5.98 15.66
C GLY A 95 1.68 6.59 14.38
N LYS A 96 0.50 7.20 14.45
CA LYS A 96 -0.21 7.82 13.32
C LYS A 96 0.67 8.81 12.53
N GLU A 97 1.50 9.58 13.22
CA GLU A 97 2.43 10.55 12.63
C GLU A 97 3.51 9.91 11.75
N TYR A 98 3.79 8.62 11.97
CA TYR A 98 4.73 7.81 11.21
C TYR A 98 4.07 7.00 10.09
N CYS A 99 2.74 6.94 10.05
CA CYS A 99 1.99 6.22 9.01
C CYS A 99 2.01 6.99 7.69
N LYS A 100 3.14 6.93 7.00
CA LYS A 100 3.36 7.54 5.70
C LYS A 100 3.97 6.47 4.81
N GLU A 101 3.62 6.51 3.54
CA GLU A 101 4.23 5.62 2.56
C GLU A 101 4.65 6.38 1.34
N THR A 102 5.79 5.96 0.80
CA THR A 102 6.19 6.39 -0.53
C THR A 102 5.23 5.81 -1.59
N PRO A 103 4.84 6.61 -2.60
CA PRO A 103 4.29 6.04 -3.82
C PRO A 103 5.38 5.18 -4.43
N GLY A 104 5.03 3.98 -4.89
CA GLY A 104 5.95 3.19 -5.71
C GLY A 104 6.53 4.05 -6.84
N VAL A 105 7.75 3.72 -7.27
CA VAL A 105 8.52 4.50 -8.25
C VAL A 105 7.65 4.84 -9.45
N GLY A 106 7.33 6.12 -9.64
CA GLY A 106 6.63 6.60 -10.82
C GLY A 106 7.62 6.75 -11.96
N MET A 107 7.34 6.10 -13.10
CA MET A 107 8.02 6.37 -14.36
C MET A 107 7.36 7.61 -14.99
N TRP A 108 8.14 8.62 -15.40
CA TRP A 108 7.60 9.66 -16.28
C TRP A 108 7.19 8.96 -17.58
N MET A 109 5.92 9.10 -17.96
CA MET A 109 5.46 8.79 -19.31
C MET A 109 5.69 10.02 -20.20
#